data_AF-W1I7U3-F1
#
_entry.id   AF-W1I7U3-F1
#
_cell.length_a   1.000
_cell.length_b   1.000
_cell.length_c   1.000
_cell.angle_alpha   90.00
_cell.angle_beta   90.00
_cell.angle_gamma   90.00
#
_symmetry.space_group_name_H-M   'P 1'
#
loop_
_entity.id
_entity.type
_entity.pdbx_description
1 polymer ?
#
loop_
_entity_poly.entity_id
_entity_poly.type
_entity_poly.pdbx_seq_one_letter_code
_entity_poly.pdbx_strand_id
1 'polypeptide(L)'
;MAEEMKNTEVTTETKEEKGTTTPNSEGTGTETTPKVKTEEEIRAELQKEYEKMADKRVTDAIKKKEKEWADKAAKEKMSAEERAQAEERERLAAQAKKDLDLTIKGLKLDVVDAVSELGLDSGFRNLIAVEDLASISDEDERKKALTARVKNMKVVQLRLLTLKEYKRIKIKKANITVKTDPPKQRETKSPETNSGKKYTVKRGDCLWNIAKQFYGNGAQYKKIVDANQQIFSKRSPTRYG
;
A
#
# COMPACT_ATOMS: atom_id res chain seq x y z
N MET A 1 -56.24 -8.83 -4.62
CA MET A 1 -56.74 -7.58 -5.21
C MET A 1 -56.11 -7.47 -6.59
N ALA A 2 -56.93 -7.65 -7.62
CA ALA A 2 -56.55 -7.47 -9.01
C ALA A 2 -56.63 -5.97 -9.34
N GLU A 3 -55.68 -5.45 -10.11
CA GLU A 3 -55.80 -4.13 -10.72
C GLU A 3 -55.70 -4.23 -12.24
N GLU A 4 -56.65 -3.58 -12.87
CA GLU A 4 -57.00 -3.58 -14.28
C GLU A 4 -56.05 -2.77 -15.17
N MET A 5 -55.78 -3.35 -16.34
CA MET A 5 -55.86 -2.78 -17.70
C MET A 5 -55.74 -1.25 -17.88
N LYS A 6 -54.80 -0.84 -18.74
CA LYS A 6 -55.05 0.17 -19.80
C LYS A 6 -54.31 -0.21 -21.09
N ASN A 7 -55.05 -0.86 -21.99
CA ASN A 7 -54.73 -0.94 -23.43
C ASN A 7 -55.19 0.38 -24.07
N THR A 8 -54.32 1.07 -24.79
CA THR A 8 -54.67 2.21 -25.64
C THR A 8 -54.87 1.74 -27.07
N GLU A 9 -56.13 1.60 -27.48
CA GLU A 9 -56.55 1.59 -28.89
C GLU A 9 -56.34 2.97 -29.50
N VAL A 10 -55.71 3.02 -30.67
CA VAL A 10 -55.73 4.20 -31.55
C VAL A 10 -56.50 3.82 -32.81
N THR A 11 -57.74 4.27 -32.82
CA THR A 11 -58.68 4.33 -33.94
C THR A 11 -58.15 5.29 -35.01
N THR A 12 -58.09 4.88 -36.28
CA THR A 12 -58.02 5.82 -37.40
C THR A 12 -59.22 5.62 -38.32
N GLU A 13 -60.06 6.65 -38.30
CA GLU A 13 -61.32 6.77 -39.00
C GLU A 13 -61.13 6.95 -40.50
N THR A 14 -62.01 6.30 -41.25
CA THR A 14 -62.27 6.48 -42.68
C THR A 14 -62.91 7.85 -42.91
N LYS A 15 -62.43 8.61 -43.90
CA LYS A 15 -63.22 9.70 -44.50
C LYS A 15 -63.16 9.61 -46.03
N GLU A 16 -64.32 9.24 -46.59
CA GLU A 16 -64.68 9.38 -47.99
C GLU A 16 -64.82 10.86 -48.37
N GLU A 17 -64.37 11.23 -49.57
CA GLU A 17 -64.99 12.32 -50.34
C GLU A 17 -65.24 11.84 -51.77
N LYS A 18 -66.50 12.00 -52.19
CA LYS A 18 -67.07 11.54 -53.45
C LYS A 18 -67.60 12.73 -54.23
N GLY A 19 -67.24 12.81 -55.51
CA GLY A 19 -68.12 13.34 -56.56
C GLY A 19 -67.39 14.11 -57.68
N THR A 20 -67.80 14.10 -58.95
CA THR A 20 -68.90 13.45 -59.70
C THR A 20 -68.71 13.81 -61.20
N THR A 21 -68.75 12.81 -62.12
CA THR A 21 -69.25 12.80 -63.55
C THR A 21 -68.72 13.78 -64.62
N THR A 22 -68.56 13.52 -65.94
CA THR A 22 -68.47 12.42 -66.97
C THR A 22 -68.22 13.17 -68.34
N PRO A 23 -68.35 12.63 -69.60
CA PRO A 23 -67.93 11.38 -70.27
C PRO A 23 -67.12 11.57 -71.60
N ASN A 24 -66.57 10.47 -72.14
CA ASN A 24 -66.87 9.85 -73.47
C ASN A 24 -65.68 9.37 -74.34
N SER A 25 -65.99 8.30 -75.11
CA SER A 25 -65.33 7.70 -76.30
C SER A 25 -64.16 6.74 -76.02
N GLU A 26 -63.96 5.58 -76.67
CA GLU A 26 -64.70 4.54 -77.41
C GLU A 26 -63.62 3.50 -77.84
N GLY A 27 -63.96 2.21 -78.03
CA GLY A 27 -63.10 1.21 -78.69
C GLY A 27 -62.73 -0.01 -77.82
N THR A 28 -63.55 -1.08 -77.74
CA THR A 28 -63.67 -2.27 -78.62
C THR A 28 -62.61 -3.37 -78.49
N GLY A 29 -63.04 -4.55 -77.98
CA GLY A 29 -62.55 -5.92 -78.29
C GLY A 29 -61.25 -6.36 -77.60
N THR A 30 -61.03 -7.59 -77.12
CA THR A 30 -61.74 -8.89 -77.18
C THR A 30 -61.08 -9.81 -76.14
N GLU A 31 -61.81 -10.81 -75.69
CA GLU A 31 -61.50 -11.80 -74.65
C GLU A 31 -60.15 -12.51 -74.76
N THR A 32 -59.56 -12.87 -73.61
CA THR A 32 -59.10 -14.23 -73.27
C THR A 32 -58.58 -14.25 -71.84
N THR A 33 -59.39 -14.76 -70.90
CA THR A 33 -58.94 -15.12 -69.54
C THR A 33 -58.04 -16.35 -69.59
N PRO A 34 -56.95 -16.35 -68.80
CA PRO A 34 -56.78 -17.43 -67.84
C PRO A 34 -56.48 -16.88 -66.43
N LYS A 35 -57.43 -17.09 -65.51
CA LYS A 35 -57.26 -17.21 -64.05
C LYS A 35 -56.31 -16.20 -63.39
N VAL A 36 -56.69 -14.92 -63.40
CA VAL A 36 -56.05 -13.87 -62.59
C VAL A 36 -56.57 -14.01 -61.16
N LYS A 37 -55.70 -14.31 -60.18
CA LYS A 37 -56.02 -14.14 -58.76
C LYS A 37 -56.58 -12.73 -58.61
N THR A 38 -57.76 -12.59 -58.02
CA THR A 38 -58.40 -11.29 -57.89
C THR A 38 -57.43 -10.29 -57.24
N GLU A 39 -57.46 -9.03 -57.68
CA GLU A 39 -56.56 -7.97 -57.17
C GLU A 39 -56.58 -7.89 -55.62
N GLU A 40 -57.72 -8.25 -55.03
CA GLU A 40 -57.96 -8.38 -53.60
C GLU A 40 -57.20 -9.55 -52.95
N GLU A 41 -57.08 -10.70 -53.63
CA GLU A 41 -56.31 -11.85 -53.18
C GLU A 41 -54.80 -11.60 -53.24
N ILE A 42 -54.33 -10.82 -54.25
CA ILE A 42 -52.93 -10.36 -54.34
C ILE A 42 -52.63 -9.37 -53.21
N ARG A 43 -53.53 -8.42 -52.94
CA ARG A 43 -53.38 -7.46 -51.84
C ARG A 43 -53.39 -8.17 -50.47
N ALA A 44 -54.23 -9.18 -50.30
CA ALA A 44 -54.28 -10.00 -49.08
C ALA A 44 -53.04 -10.91 -48.91
N GLU A 45 -52.47 -11.44 -50.00
CA GLU A 45 -51.24 -12.24 -49.97
C GLU A 45 -50.02 -11.36 -49.60
N LEU A 46 -49.96 -10.14 -50.15
CA LEU A 46 -48.94 -9.14 -49.80
C LEU A 46 -49.06 -8.67 -48.34
N GLN A 47 -50.29 -8.47 -47.86
CA GLN A 47 -50.57 -8.09 -46.47
C GLN A 47 -50.16 -9.19 -45.49
N LYS A 48 -50.50 -10.45 -45.78
CA LYS A 48 -50.09 -11.61 -44.95
C LYS A 48 -48.58 -11.80 -44.95
N GLU A 49 -47.90 -11.52 -46.06
CA GLU A 49 -46.43 -11.58 -46.13
C GLU A 49 -45.77 -10.46 -45.33
N TYR A 50 -46.36 -9.27 -45.32
CA TYR A 50 -45.93 -8.16 -44.47
C TYR A 50 -46.11 -8.45 -42.97
N GLU A 51 -47.26 -9.00 -42.57
CA GLU A 51 -47.53 -9.42 -41.17
C GLU A 51 -46.56 -10.50 -40.70
N LYS A 52 -46.29 -11.51 -41.54
CA LYS A 52 -45.26 -12.54 -41.24
C LYS A 52 -43.86 -11.95 -41.09
N MET A 53 -43.50 -10.95 -41.90
CA MET A 53 -42.22 -10.26 -41.74
C MET A 53 -42.21 -9.38 -40.49
N ALA A 54 -43.30 -8.69 -40.16
CA ALA A 54 -43.43 -7.90 -38.95
C ALA A 54 -43.28 -8.77 -37.69
N ASP A 55 -43.98 -9.91 -37.63
CA ASP A 55 -43.89 -10.88 -36.52
C ASP A 55 -42.48 -11.43 -36.36
N LYS A 56 -41.79 -11.78 -37.46
CA LYS A 56 -40.38 -12.18 -37.44
C LYS A 56 -39.47 -11.09 -36.87
N ARG A 57 -39.65 -9.84 -37.29
CA ARG A 57 -38.85 -8.72 -36.77
C ARG A 57 -39.14 -8.44 -35.29
N VAL A 58 -40.38 -8.60 -34.84
CA VAL A 58 -40.75 -8.50 -33.43
C VAL A 58 -40.14 -9.65 -32.62
N THR A 59 -40.21 -10.89 -33.11
CA THR A 59 -39.58 -12.04 -32.41
C THR A 59 -38.06 -11.92 -32.34
N ASP A 60 -37.41 -11.48 -33.42
CA ASP A 60 -35.97 -11.25 -33.43
C ASP A 60 -35.56 -10.10 -32.49
N ALA A 61 -36.38 -9.04 -32.42
CA ALA A 61 -36.18 -7.95 -31.47
C ALA A 61 -36.33 -8.40 -30.01
N ILE A 62 -37.31 -9.25 -29.71
CA ILE A 62 -37.51 -9.85 -28.38
C ILE A 62 -36.31 -10.72 -28.02
N LYS A 63 -35.91 -11.66 -28.88
CA LYS A 63 -34.75 -12.53 -28.65
C LYS A 63 -33.46 -11.73 -28.47
N LYS A 64 -33.28 -10.65 -29.23
CA LYS A 64 -32.15 -9.74 -29.07
C LYS A 64 -32.17 -9.06 -27.69
N LYS A 65 -33.33 -8.57 -27.25
CA LYS A 65 -33.49 -7.96 -25.92
C LYS A 65 -33.29 -8.96 -24.78
N GLU A 66 -33.80 -10.17 -24.92
CA GLU A 66 -33.58 -11.26 -23.96
C GLU A 66 -32.10 -11.61 -23.84
N LYS A 67 -31.39 -11.71 -24.97
CA LYS A 67 -29.94 -11.94 -24.97
C LYS A 67 -29.18 -10.78 -24.32
N GLU A 68 -29.50 -9.53 -24.67
CA GLU A 68 -28.88 -8.35 -24.06
C GLU A 68 -29.12 -8.28 -22.54
N TRP A 69 -30.32 -8.65 -22.08
CA TRP A 69 -30.64 -8.73 -20.65
C TRP A 69 -29.93 -9.88 -19.96
N ALA A 70 -29.82 -11.05 -20.60
CA ALA A 70 -29.07 -12.18 -20.07
C ALA A 70 -27.56 -11.84 -19.95
N ASP A 71 -26.98 -11.23 -20.98
CA ASP A 71 -25.58 -10.79 -20.99
C ASP A 71 -25.33 -9.72 -19.92
N LYS A 72 -26.27 -8.78 -19.74
CA LYS A 72 -26.21 -7.77 -18.68
C LYS A 72 -26.31 -8.40 -17.28
N ALA A 73 -27.23 -9.34 -17.08
CA ALA A 73 -27.40 -10.05 -15.82
C ALA A 73 -26.17 -10.91 -15.48
N ALA A 74 -25.56 -11.56 -16.48
CA ALA A 74 -24.34 -12.34 -16.29
C ALA A 74 -23.15 -11.43 -15.91
N LYS A 75 -23.00 -10.28 -16.58
CA LYS A 75 -21.96 -9.30 -16.25
C LYS A 75 -22.11 -8.73 -14.85
N GLU A 76 -23.34 -8.43 -14.43
CA GLU A 76 -23.64 -7.95 -13.09
C GLU A 76 -23.37 -9.02 -12.02
N LYS A 77 -23.75 -10.28 -12.29
CA LYS A 77 -23.46 -11.41 -11.39
C LYS A 77 -21.95 -11.63 -11.21
N MET A 78 -21.17 -11.65 -12.29
CA MET A 78 -19.71 -11.78 -12.19
C MET A 78 -19.09 -10.62 -11.40
N SER A 79 -19.59 -9.39 -11.57
CA SER A 79 -19.11 -8.23 -10.81
C SER A 79 -19.54 -8.27 -9.34
N ALA A 80 -20.74 -8.75 -9.04
CA ALA A 80 -21.21 -8.93 -7.67
C ALA A 80 -20.44 -10.05 -6.96
N GLU A 81 -20.17 -11.14 -7.66
CA GLU A 81 -19.38 -12.26 -7.15
C GLU A 81 -17.92 -11.87 -6.92
N GLU A 82 -17.32 -11.10 -7.82
CA GLU A 82 -15.96 -10.54 -7.62
C GLU A 82 -15.90 -9.62 -6.39
N ARG A 83 -16.93 -8.80 -6.16
CA ARG A 83 -17.02 -7.98 -4.93
C ARG A 83 -17.19 -8.83 -3.68
N ALA A 84 -18.01 -9.88 -3.72
CA ALA A 84 -18.18 -10.79 -2.60
C ALA A 84 -16.87 -11.53 -2.26
N GLN A 85 -16.15 -12.00 -3.28
CA GLN A 85 -14.83 -12.62 -3.11
C GLN A 85 -13.80 -11.62 -2.57
N ALA A 86 -13.85 -10.36 -3.01
CA ALA A 86 -12.97 -9.32 -2.49
C ALA A 86 -13.24 -9.03 -1.00
N GLU A 87 -14.51 -8.91 -0.60
CA GLU A 87 -14.90 -8.72 0.80
C GLU A 87 -14.49 -9.92 1.67
N GLU A 88 -14.69 -11.15 1.19
CA GLU A 88 -14.27 -12.35 1.92
C GLU A 88 -12.75 -12.42 2.08
N ARG A 89 -12.00 -12.12 1.02
CA ARG A 89 -10.53 -12.02 1.09
C ARG A 89 -10.07 -10.94 2.05
N GLU A 90 -10.75 -9.79 2.08
CA GLU A 90 -10.44 -8.72 3.02
C GLU A 90 -10.71 -9.16 4.46
N ARG A 91 -11.82 -9.87 4.72
CA ARG A 91 -12.10 -10.44 6.05
C ARG A 91 -11.06 -11.47 6.47
N LEU A 92 -10.69 -12.38 5.57
CA LEU A 92 -9.64 -13.37 5.84
C LEU A 92 -8.28 -12.70 6.10
N ALA A 93 -7.92 -11.68 5.31
CA ALA A 93 -6.70 -10.90 5.53
C ALA A 93 -6.75 -10.14 6.86
N ALA A 94 -7.90 -9.56 7.21
CA ALA A 94 -8.10 -8.90 8.49
C ALA A 94 -7.99 -9.88 9.67
N GLN A 95 -8.49 -11.10 9.51
CA GLN A 95 -8.36 -12.15 10.52
C GLN A 95 -6.89 -12.60 10.65
N ALA A 96 -6.22 -12.88 9.53
CA ALA A 96 -4.80 -13.22 9.51
C ALA A 96 -3.94 -12.14 10.17
N LYS A 97 -4.28 -10.86 9.98
CA LYS A 97 -3.59 -9.74 10.65
C LYS A 97 -3.79 -9.75 12.16
N LYS A 98 -4.99 -10.09 12.65
CA LYS A 98 -5.26 -10.22 14.10
C LYS A 98 -4.49 -11.39 14.69
N ASP A 99 -4.47 -12.52 14.00
CA ASP A 99 -3.76 -13.73 14.46
C ASP A 99 -2.23 -13.49 14.49
N LEU A 100 -1.69 -12.78 13.50
CA LEU A 100 -0.29 -12.34 13.49
C LEU A 100 0.03 -11.40 14.66
N ASP A 101 -0.84 -10.43 14.95
CA ASP A 101 -0.65 -9.52 16.10
C ASP A 101 -0.67 -10.26 17.43
N LEU A 102 -1.57 -11.24 17.59
CA LEU A 102 -1.62 -12.11 18.75
C LEU A 102 -0.32 -12.93 18.90
N THR A 103 0.16 -13.50 17.80
CA THR A 103 1.43 -14.26 17.74
C THR A 103 2.62 -13.39 18.14
N ILE A 104 2.70 -12.17 17.61
CA ILE A 104 3.75 -11.21 17.94
C ILE A 104 3.70 -10.82 19.42
N LYS A 105 2.51 -10.63 20.00
CA LYS A 105 2.35 -10.35 21.43
C LYS A 105 2.84 -11.51 22.29
N GLY A 106 2.52 -12.75 21.93
CA GLY A 106 3.04 -13.95 22.61
C GLY A 106 4.57 -14.01 22.56
N LEU A 107 5.14 -13.84 21.37
CA LEU A 107 6.59 -13.84 21.18
C LEU A 107 7.30 -12.74 21.97
N LYS A 108 6.70 -11.57 22.14
CA LYS A 108 7.26 -10.51 22.99
C LYS A 108 7.37 -10.94 24.45
N LEU A 109 6.44 -11.77 24.95
CA LEU A 109 6.53 -12.35 26.29
C LEU A 109 7.65 -13.40 26.35
N ASP A 110 7.73 -14.30 25.38
CA ASP A 110 8.81 -15.31 25.32
C ASP A 110 10.19 -14.64 25.25
N VAL A 111 10.32 -13.53 24.53
CA VAL A 111 11.54 -12.71 24.48
C VAL A 111 11.87 -12.13 25.86
N VAL A 112 10.87 -11.62 26.58
CA VAL A 112 11.05 -11.08 27.94
C VAL A 112 11.63 -12.16 28.86
N ASP A 113 11.11 -13.37 28.79
CA ASP A 113 11.54 -14.50 29.60
C ASP A 113 12.94 -14.95 29.20
N ALA A 114 13.20 -15.22 27.91
CA ALA A 114 14.49 -15.66 27.42
C ALA A 114 15.64 -14.66 27.69
N VAL A 115 15.37 -13.35 27.57
CA VAL A 115 16.34 -12.29 27.91
C VAL A 115 16.65 -12.31 29.40
N SER A 116 15.63 -12.51 30.24
CA SER A 116 15.77 -12.54 31.70
C SER A 116 16.51 -13.80 32.16
N GLU A 117 16.19 -14.97 31.59
CA GLU A 117 16.87 -16.25 31.86
C GLU A 117 18.37 -16.20 31.54
N LEU A 118 18.76 -15.55 30.44
CA LEU A 118 20.17 -15.38 30.07
C LEU A 118 20.84 -14.17 30.74
N GLY A 119 20.12 -13.50 31.65
CA GLY A 119 20.61 -12.36 32.43
C GLY A 119 21.09 -11.20 31.56
N LEU A 120 20.46 -10.96 30.42
CA LEU A 120 20.70 -9.77 29.61
C LEU A 120 19.93 -8.58 30.21
N ASP A 121 20.40 -7.36 29.94
CA ASP A 121 19.66 -6.16 30.31
C ASP A 121 18.29 -6.11 29.60
N SER A 122 17.28 -5.59 30.29
CA SER A 122 15.91 -5.45 29.74
C SER A 122 15.85 -4.61 28.46
N GLY A 123 16.81 -3.71 28.25
CA GLY A 123 16.96 -2.92 27.03
C GLY A 123 17.22 -3.75 25.75
N PHE A 124 17.67 -5.00 25.87
CA PHE A 124 17.93 -5.87 24.72
C PHE A 124 16.66 -6.49 24.11
N ARG A 125 15.52 -6.44 24.81
CA ARG A 125 14.24 -6.99 24.33
C ARG A 125 13.82 -6.39 22.98
N ASN A 126 13.99 -5.07 22.84
CA ASN A 126 13.61 -4.33 21.63
C ASN A 126 14.54 -4.57 20.42
N LEU A 127 15.70 -5.21 20.63
CA LEU A 127 16.63 -5.51 19.54
C LEU A 127 16.32 -6.84 18.85
N ILE A 128 15.34 -7.60 19.35
CA ILE A 128 14.95 -8.89 18.78
C ILE A 128 13.77 -8.64 17.83
N ALA A 129 14.00 -8.84 16.53
CA ALA A 129 12.97 -8.76 15.50
C ALA A 129 11.99 -9.94 15.66
N VAL A 130 10.82 -9.66 16.23
CA VAL A 130 9.79 -10.67 16.50
C VAL A 130 9.01 -11.03 15.23
N GLU A 131 9.02 -10.17 14.22
CA GLU A 131 8.38 -10.40 12.92
C GLU A 131 9.04 -11.56 12.16
N ASP A 132 10.38 -11.63 12.17
CA ASP A 132 11.11 -12.77 11.57
C ASP A 132 10.80 -14.07 12.30
N LEU A 133 10.66 -14.01 13.63
CA LEU A 133 10.31 -15.17 14.45
C LEU A 133 8.86 -15.61 14.18
N ALA A 134 7.93 -14.66 14.05
CA ALA A 134 6.53 -14.93 13.74
C ALA A 134 6.33 -15.54 12.34
N SER A 135 7.32 -15.39 11.45
CA SER A 135 7.30 -16.04 10.13
C SER A 135 7.66 -17.54 10.19
N ILE A 136 8.16 -18.03 11.33
CA ILE A 136 8.48 -19.44 11.53
C ILE A 136 7.22 -20.18 11.98
N SER A 137 6.71 -21.06 11.10
CA SER A 137 5.51 -21.85 11.33
C SER A 137 5.65 -22.81 12.50
N ASP A 138 6.82 -23.46 12.65
CA ASP A 138 7.07 -24.42 13.70
C ASP A 138 7.47 -23.74 15.03
N GLU A 139 6.79 -24.13 16.11
CA GLU A 139 6.98 -23.55 17.44
C GLU A 139 8.39 -23.83 18.01
N ASP A 140 8.88 -25.05 17.82
CA ASP A 140 10.14 -25.50 18.42
C ASP A 140 11.33 -24.89 17.66
N GLU A 141 11.25 -24.82 16.34
CA GLU A 141 12.20 -24.08 15.52
C GLU A 141 12.24 -22.59 15.90
N ARG A 142 11.07 -21.99 16.15
CA ARG A 142 10.98 -20.60 16.55
C ARG A 142 11.61 -20.35 17.93
N LYS A 143 11.34 -21.20 18.92
CA LYS A 143 11.97 -21.15 20.25
C LYS A 143 13.49 -21.33 20.16
N LYS A 144 13.95 -22.25 19.31
CA LYS A 144 15.38 -22.47 19.07
C LYS A 144 16.03 -21.24 18.42
N ALA A 145 15.37 -20.64 17.43
CA ALA A 145 15.83 -19.42 16.77
C ALA A 145 15.89 -18.23 17.75
N LEU A 146 14.87 -18.05 18.58
CA LEU A 146 14.85 -17.04 19.64
C LEU A 146 16.02 -17.25 20.60
N THR A 147 16.18 -18.45 21.13
CA THR A 147 17.27 -18.79 22.05
C THR A 147 18.64 -18.52 21.44
N ALA A 148 18.84 -18.89 20.17
CA ALA A 148 20.10 -18.63 19.46
C ALA A 148 20.36 -17.12 19.32
N ARG A 149 19.35 -16.33 18.98
CA ARG A 149 19.45 -14.85 18.89
C ARG A 149 19.83 -14.25 20.24
N VAL A 150 19.19 -14.66 21.34
CA VAL A 150 19.48 -14.13 22.68
C VAL A 150 20.90 -14.54 23.13
N LYS A 151 21.33 -15.77 22.86
CA LYS A 151 22.70 -16.23 23.15
C LYS A 151 23.74 -15.40 22.40
N ASN A 152 23.53 -15.15 21.11
CA ASN A 152 24.42 -14.30 20.32
C ASN A 152 24.48 -12.87 20.88
N MET A 153 23.33 -12.33 21.31
CA MET A 153 23.27 -11.03 21.99
C MET A 153 24.08 -11.01 23.29
N LYS A 154 24.03 -12.09 24.07
CA LYS A 154 24.83 -12.23 25.31
C LYS A 154 26.32 -12.17 25.03
N VAL A 155 26.77 -12.85 23.98
CA VAL A 155 28.18 -12.81 23.56
C VAL A 155 28.61 -11.39 23.22
N VAL A 156 27.77 -10.62 22.53
CA VAL A 156 28.04 -9.20 22.23
C VAL A 156 28.09 -8.36 23.51
N GLN A 157 27.17 -8.55 24.46
CA GLN A 157 27.15 -7.86 25.76
C GLN A 157 28.45 -8.13 26.53
N LEU A 158 28.86 -9.40 26.65
CA LEU A 158 30.11 -9.80 27.32
C LEU A 158 31.35 -9.21 26.63
N ARG A 159 31.38 -9.21 25.29
CA ARG A 159 32.48 -8.58 24.54
C ARG A 159 32.58 -7.08 24.81
N LEU A 160 31.46 -6.38 24.95
CA LEU A 160 31.48 -4.95 25.32
C LEU A 160 31.97 -4.72 26.75
N LEU A 161 31.54 -5.55 27.70
CA LEU A 161 31.95 -5.43 29.11
C LEU A 161 33.45 -5.64 29.27
N THR A 162 33.99 -6.71 28.69
CA THR A 162 35.44 -7.02 28.71
C THR A 162 36.28 -5.90 28.09
N LEU A 163 35.85 -5.31 26.96
CA LEU A 163 36.56 -4.17 26.36
C LEU A 163 36.57 -2.92 27.25
N LYS A 164 35.45 -2.63 27.93
CA LYS A 164 35.37 -1.52 28.89
C LYS A 164 36.27 -1.76 30.10
N GLU A 165 36.30 -2.97 30.61
CA GLU A 165 37.14 -3.37 31.73
C GLU A 165 38.63 -3.33 31.38
N TYR A 166 39.02 -3.84 30.22
CA TYR A 166 40.39 -3.73 29.70
C TYR A 166 40.85 -2.27 29.59
N LYS A 167 39.98 -1.38 29.08
CA LYS A 167 40.26 0.06 29.03
C LYS A 167 40.46 0.68 30.42
N ARG A 168 39.74 0.21 31.45
CA ARG A 168 39.90 0.68 32.84
C ARG A 168 41.18 0.15 33.51
N ILE A 169 41.48 -1.13 33.34
CA ILE A 169 42.63 -1.80 33.98
C ILE A 169 43.97 -1.30 33.43
N LYS A 170 44.04 -0.92 32.15
CA LYS A 170 45.27 -0.35 31.57
C LYS A 170 45.61 1.07 32.03
N ILE A 171 44.71 1.75 32.74
CA ILE A 171 44.99 3.08 33.32
C ILE A 171 45.60 2.88 34.71
N LYS A 172 46.88 2.50 34.79
CA LYS A 172 47.60 2.48 36.08
C LYS A 172 47.74 3.92 36.58
N LYS A 173 47.14 4.26 37.72
CA LYS A 173 47.45 5.49 38.45
C LYS A 173 48.85 5.35 39.05
N ALA A 174 49.84 6.01 38.46
CA ALA A 174 51.13 6.22 39.11
C ALA A 174 50.93 7.21 40.26
N ASN A 175 51.21 6.80 41.50
CA ASN A 175 51.31 7.74 42.62
C ASN A 175 52.70 8.38 42.54
N ILE A 176 52.77 9.60 42.02
CA ILE A 176 54.02 10.35 41.87
C ILE A 176 54.19 11.18 43.14
N THR A 177 54.95 10.66 44.11
CA THR A 177 55.48 11.46 45.21
C THR A 177 56.68 12.24 44.68
N VAL A 178 56.48 13.50 44.32
CA VAL A 178 57.54 14.39 43.86
C VAL A 178 58.35 14.85 45.07
N LYS A 179 59.55 14.28 45.27
CA LYS A 179 60.62 14.93 46.03
C LYS A 179 61.40 15.81 45.06
N THR A 180 61.45 17.10 45.35
CA THR A 180 62.11 18.14 44.55
C THR A 180 63.60 18.22 44.91
N ASP A 181 64.46 17.89 43.95
CA ASP A 181 65.87 18.32 43.89
C ASP A 181 66.12 19.01 42.52
N PRO A 182 66.98 20.05 42.45
CA PRO A 182 67.17 20.91 41.27
C PRO A 182 68.10 20.29 40.19
N PRO A 183 68.14 20.87 38.97
CA PRO A 183 68.01 20.13 37.73
C PRO A 183 69.34 19.84 37.01
N LYS A 184 69.45 18.68 36.34
CA LYS A 184 70.43 18.49 35.26
C LYS A 184 69.85 17.66 34.12
N GLN A 185 69.80 18.34 32.98
CA GLN A 185 69.06 18.04 31.77
C GLN A 185 69.67 16.88 30.98
N ARG A 186 68.87 15.83 30.73
CA ARG A 186 68.92 14.99 29.54
C ARG A 186 67.51 14.89 28.98
N GLU A 187 67.43 15.08 27.67
CA GLU A 187 66.28 15.52 26.90
C GLU A 187 65.02 14.65 27.12
N THR A 188 63.99 15.29 27.65
CA THR A 188 62.64 14.74 27.76
C THR A 188 61.93 14.88 26.43
N LYS A 189 61.71 13.76 25.72
CA LYS A 189 60.56 13.70 24.81
C LYS A 189 59.31 13.71 25.68
N SER A 190 58.73 14.90 25.80
CA SER A 190 57.41 15.18 26.36
C SER A 190 56.37 14.17 25.86
N PRO A 191 55.33 13.86 26.65
CA PRO A 191 54.23 13.04 26.16
C PRO A 191 53.70 13.70 24.89
N GLU A 192 53.44 12.90 23.84
CA GLU A 192 52.72 13.40 22.69
C GLU A 192 51.37 13.93 23.19
N THR A 193 51.36 15.24 23.38
CA THR A 193 50.17 16.06 23.44
C THR A 193 49.51 15.74 22.11
N ASN A 194 48.41 15.00 22.13
CA ASN A 194 47.55 14.90 20.95
C ASN A 194 47.28 16.34 20.56
N SER A 195 47.98 16.82 19.54
CA SER A 195 47.81 18.15 19.01
C SER A 195 46.38 18.17 18.55
N GLY A 196 45.52 18.83 19.35
CA GLY A 196 44.09 18.86 19.08
C GLY A 196 43.92 19.25 17.62
N LYS A 197 43.26 18.39 16.83
CA LYS A 197 43.07 18.65 15.40
C LYS A 197 42.39 20.00 15.27
N LYS A 198 43.12 21.00 14.77
CA LYS A 198 42.58 22.33 14.50
C LYS A 198 41.87 22.27 13.16
N TYR A 199 40.62 22.70 13.14
CA TYR A 199 39.83 22.81 11.92
C TYR A 199 39.51 24.28 11.67
N THR A 200 39.90 24.78 10.51
CA THR A 200 39.52 26.12 10.05
C THR A 200 38.18 26.01 9.33
N VAL A 201 37.15 26.60 9.92
CA VAL A 201 35.79 26.65 9.38
C VAL A 201 35.81 27.37 8.02
N LYS A 202 35.27 26.71 6.98
CA LYS A 202 35.09 27.29 5.65
C LYS A 202 33.68 27.85 5.50
N ARG A 203 33.48 28.72 4.51
CA ARG A 203 32.16 29.30 4.22
C ARG A 203 31.17 28.17 3.86
N GLY A 204 30.07 28.08 4.61
CA GLY A 204 29.05 27.03 4.44
C GLY A 204 29.14 25.87 5.43
N ASP A 205 30.20 25.78 6.23
CA ASP A 205 30.27 24.79 7.31
C ASP A 205 29.37 25.17 8.48
N CYS A 206 28.74 24.15 9.09
CA CYS A 206 28.06 24.28 10.36
C CYS A 206 28.69 23.32 11.39
N LEU A 207 28.61 23.67 12.68
CA LEU A 207 29.21 22.87 13.76
C LEU A 207 28.71 21.41 13.75
N TRP A 208 27.48 21.18 13.32
CA TRP A 208 26.91 19.84 13.18
C TRP A 208 27.59 19.01 12.09
N ASN A 209 27.85 19.59 10.91
CA ASN A 209 28.56 18.92 9.82
C ASN A 209 30.03 18.64 10.20
N ILE A 210 30.70 19.59 10.85
CA ILE A 210 32.06 19.41 11.37
C ILE A 210 32.07 18.28 12.41
N ALA A 211 31.12 18.28 13.35
CA ALA A 211 31.01 17.21 14.34
C ALA A 211 30.73 15.83 13.70
N LYS A 212 29.87 15.78 12.67
CA LYS A 212 29.61 14.56 11.90
C LYS A 212 30.87 14.06 11.19
N GLN A 213 31.69 14.95 10.63
CA GLN A 213 32.92 14.60 9.93
C GLN A 213 34.02 14.08 10.86
N PHE A 214 34.19 14.67 12.05
CA PHE A 214 35.28 14.32 12.96
C PHE A 214 34.90 13.34 14.08
N TYR A 215 33.63 13.29 14.48
CA TYR A 215 33.12 12.40 15.53
C TYR A 215 32.13 11.34 15.01
N GLY A 216 31.81 11.34 13.72
CA GLY A 216 30.82 10.44 13.13
C GLY A 216 29.36 10.76 13.50
N ASN A 217 29.13 11.73 14.40
CA ASN A 217 27.83 12.08 14.91
C ASN A 217 27.71 13.61 15.12
N GLY A 218 26.85 14.26 14.33
CA GLY A 218 26.65 15.70 14.38
C GLY A 218 26.07 16.23 15.70
N ALA A 219 25.37 15.38 16.48
CA ALA A 219 24.88 15.75 17.80
C ALA A 219 26.01 16.01 18.81
N GLN A 220 27.26 15.63 18.49
CA GLN A 220 28.43 15.90 19.33
C GLN A 220 29.01 17.31 19.16
N TYR A 221 28.34 18.22 18.44
CA TYR A 221 28.78 19.60 18.27
C TYR A 221 29.07 20.33 19.59
N LYS A 222 28.37 19.98 20.68
CA LYS A 222 28.59 20.56 22.02
C LYS A 222 30.04 20.40 22.49
N LYS A 223 30.70 19.28 22.17
CA LYS A 223 32.11 19.05 22.51
C LYS A 223 33.05 20.05 21.83
N ILE A 224 32.71 20.48 20.62
CA ILE A 224 33.48 21.50 19.88
C ILE A 224 33.30 22.87 20.55
N VAL A 225 32.08 23.18 21.00
CA VAL A 225 31.75 24.42 21.72
C VAL A 225 32.47 24.47 23.07
N ASP A 226 32.40 23.39 23.84
CA ASP A 226 33.02 23.29 25.17
C ASP A 226 34.56 23.38 25.09
N ALA A 227 35.16 22.79 24.05
CA ALA A 227 36.59 22.89 23.82
C ALA A 227 37.06 24.28 23.31
N ASN A 228 36.13 25.12 22.84
CA ASN A 228 36.43 26.43 22.25
C ASN A 228 35.56 27.54 22.87
N GLN A 229 35.20 27.45 24.15
CA GLN A 229 34.35 28.42 24.85
C GLN A 229 34.88 29.86 24.73
N GLN A 230 36.21 30.04 24.67
CA GLN A 230 36.89 31.31 24.46
C GLN A 230 36.62 31.97 23.10
N ILE A 231 36.20 31.19 22.08
CA ILE A 231 35.86 31.69 20.74
C ILE A 231 34.39 32.14 20.70
N PHE A 232 33.51 31.41 21.39
CA PHE A 232 32.07 31.68 21.40
C PHE A 232 31.66 32.74 22.42
N SER A 233 32.34 32.82 23.57
CA SER A 233 32.12 33.88 24.59
C SER A 233 32.40 35.29 24.06
N LYS A 234 33.34 35.44 23.13
CA LYS A 234 33.69 36.73 22.51
C LYS A 234 32.75 37.18 21.39
N ARG A 235 31.80 36.33 20.98
CA ARG A 235 30.91 36.55 19.84
C ARG A 235 29.44 36.72 20.23
N SER A 236 29.15 37.12 21.46
CA SER A 236 27.77 37.41 21.88
C SER A 236 27.38 38.86 21.61
N PRO A 237 26.62 39.18 20.54
CA PRO A 237 25.62 40.21 20.60
C PRO A 237 24.26 39.55 20.85
N THR A 238 23.70 39.85 22.01
CA THR A 238 22.25 39.90 22.35
C THR A 238 21.30 38.76 21.93
N ARG A 239 20.63 38.25 22.97
CA ARG A 239 19.35 37.51 23.00
C ARG A 239 18.49 37.64 21.73
N TYR A 240 18.00 36.50 21.24
CA TYR A 240 16.63 36.42 20.75
C TYR A 240 15.79 35.84 21.90
N GLY A 241 14.96 36.72 22.48
CA GLY A 241 13.73 36.31 23.16
C GLY A 241 12.62 36.10 22.14
#